data_AF-A0A090FQG4-F1
#
_entry.id   AF-A0A090FQG4-F1
#
_cell.length_a   1.000
_cell.length_b   1.000
_cell.length_c   1.000
_cell.angle_alpha   90.00
_cell.angle_beta   90.00
_cell.angle_gamma   90.00
#
_symmetry.space_group_name_H-M   'P 1'
#
loop_
_entity.id
_entity.type
_entity.pdbx_description
1 polymer ?
#
loop_
_entity_poly.entity_id
_entity_poly.type
_entity_poly.pdbx_seq_one_letter_code
_entity_poly.pdbx_strand_id
1 'polypeptide(L)'
;MNTASNHPGAPPIPTDPFAPLRQRFLARCVDQLAELKAIAHQAAPLPGNDSLTRLAHSLAGAAGTFGFTEISARASALETLLIEQADGASVRAALDGLIAEIERTLA
;
A
#
# COMPACT_ATOMS: atom_id res chain seq x y z
N MET A 1 38.04 40.43 -27.22
CA MET A 1 36.83 40.70 -26.42
C MET A 1 35.79 39.67 -26.87
N ASN A 2 35.80 38.46 -26.28
CA ASN A 2 34.91 37.98 -25.20
C ASN A 2 33.45 37.83 -25.71
N THR A 3 32.75 36.69 -25.75
CA THR A 3 32.90 35.32 -25.23
C THR A 3 31.86 34.45 -25.94
N ALA A 4 32.26 33.25 -26.38
CA ALA A 4 31.34 32.17 -26.66
C ALA A 4 30.85 31.59 -25.32
N SER A 5 29.55 31.63 -25.06
CA SER A 5 28.94 30.91 -23.93
C SER A 5 27.87 29.98 -24.45
N ASN A 6 28.35 28.77 -24.75
CA ASN A 6 27.62 27.54 -24.92
C ASN A 6 26.79 27.24 -23.66
N HIS A 7 25.46 27.38 -23.72
CA HIS A 7 24.58 26.88 -22.67
C HIS A 7 24.22 25.43 -23.01
N PRO A 8 24.68 24.42 -22.25
CA PRO A 8 24.23 23.06 -22.46
C PRO A 8 22.75 22.96 -22.05
N GLY A 9 21.92 22.48 -22.97
CA GLY A 9 20.52 22.15 -22.68
C GLY A 9 20.46 21.14 -21.53
N ALA A 10 19.91 21.57 -20.40
CA ALA A 10 19.46 20.63 -19.39
C ALA A 10 18.35 19.76 -20.03
N PRO A 11 18.43 18.42 -19.96
CA PRO A 11 17.31 17.60 -20.40
C PRO A 11 16.10 17.93 -19.50
N PRO A 12 14.86 17.89 -20.04
CA PRO A 12 13.69 17.95 -19.18
C PRO A 12 13.76 16.71 -18.29
N ILE A 13 13.99 16.87 -16.98
CA ILE A 13 13.75 15.76 -16.07
C ILE A 13 12.25 15.55 -16.14
N PRO A 14 11.72 14.42 -16.66
CA PRO A 14 10.36 14.05 -16.37
C PRO A 14 10.42 13.62 -14.91
N THR A 15 10.42 14.59 -13.99
CA THR A 15 10.21 14.34 -12.58
C THR A 15 8.79 13.87 -12.52
N ASP A 16 8.58 12.56 -12.61
CA ASP A 16 7.31 11.92 -12.29
C ASP A 16 6.94 12.47 -10.91
N PRO A 17 5.97 13.40 -10.82
CA PRO A 17 5.72 14.15 -9.59
C PRO A 17 5.23 13.20 -8.48
N PHE A 18 4.82 12.00 -8.87
CA PHE A 18 4.40 10.93 -7.98
C PHE A 18 5.54 10.02 -7.57
N ALA A 19 6.73 10.06 -8.18
CA ALA A 19 7.88 9.26 -7.74
C ALA A 19 8.19 9.39 -6.23
N PRO A 20 8.33 10.60 -5.65
CA PRO A 20 8.55 10.75 -4.22
C PRO A 20 7.34 10.32 -3.37
N LEU A 21 6.12 10.45 -3.90
CA LEU A 21 4.89 10.01 -3.23
C LEU A 21 4.76 8.48 -3.21
N ARG A 22 5.10 7.81 -4.30
CA ARG A 22 5.17 6.35 -4.40
C ARG A 22 6.23 5.80 -3.45
N GLN A 23 7.41 6.42 -3.37
CA GLN A 23 8.45 6.01 -2.43
C GLN A 23 7.97 6.11 -0.97
N ARG A 24 7.26 7.19 -0.60
CA ARG A 24 6.63 7.31 0.73
C ARG A 24 5.54 6.26 0.96
N PHE A 25 4.76 5.96 -0.07
CA PHE A 25 3.75 4.90 0.00
C PHE A 25 4.40 3.54 0.24
N LEU A 26 5.48 3.19 -0.46
CA LEU A 26 6.21 1.95 -0.23
C LEU A 26 6.79 1.88 1.18
N ALA A 27 7.41 2.96 1.67
CA ALA A 27 7.89 3.02 3.05
C ALA A 27 6.75 2.80 4.06
N ARG A 28 5.57 3.36 3.79
CA ARG A 28 4.36 3.11 4.58
C ARG A 28 3.89 1.66 4.46
N CYS A 29 3.93 1.05 3.28
CA CYS A 29 3.57 -0.37 3.10
C CYS A 29 4.46 -1.28 3.95
N VAL A 30 5.75 -0.96 4.09
CA VAL A 30 6.66 -1.72 4.98
C VAL A 30 6.22 -1.64 6.44
N ASP A 31 5.89 -0.44 6.91
CA ASP A 31 5.42 -0.22 8.29
C ASP A 31 4.07 -0.90 8.55
N GLN A 32 3.11 -0.72 7.62
CA GLN A 32 1.81 -1.37 7.66
C GLN A 32 1.92 -2.90 7.55
N LEU A 33 2.87 -3.43 6.78
CA LEU A 33 3.10 -4.87 6.68
C LEU A 33 3.50 -5.47 8.03
N ALA A 34 4.36 -4.80 8.80
CA ALA A 34 4.73 -5.24 10.13
C ALA A 34 3.51 -5.29 11.07
N GLU A 35 2.65 -4.27 11.02
CA GLU A 35 1.41 -4.22 11.80
C GLU A 35 0.42 -5.32 11.37
N LEU A 36 0.20 -5.50 10.06
CA LEU A 36 -0.65 -6.56 9.51
C LEU A 36 -0.16 -7.95 9.94
N LYS A 37 1.15 -8.19 9.93
CA LYS A 37 1.76 -9.44 10.39
C LYS A 37 1.61 -9.65 11.90
N ALA A 38 1.71 -8.58 12.69
CA ALA A 38 1.47 -8.66 14.14
C ALA A 38 0.02 -9.05 14.43
N ILE A 39 -0.95 -8.41 13.78
CA ILE A 39 -2.38 -8.74 13.89
C ILE A 39 -2.65 -10.17 13.43
N ALA A 40 -2.03 -10.58 12.33
CA ALA A 40 -2.09 -11.94 11.84
C ALA A 40 -1.61 -12.97 12.89
N HIS A 41 -0.52 -12.68 13.60
CA HIS A 41 0.05 -13.60 14.58
C HIS A 41 -0.75 -13.69 15.89
N GLN A 42 -1.71 -12.79 16.12
CA GLN A 42 -2.55 -12.80 17.31
C GLN A 42 -3.62 -13.91 17.21
N ALA A 43 -3.76 -14.71 18.27
CA ALA A 43 -4.60 -15.92 18.25
C ALA A 43 -6.13 -15.65 18.36
N ALA A 44 -6.57 -14.44 18.73
CA ALA A 44 -7.97 -13.96 18.66
C ALA A 44 -8.09 -12.45 19.02
N PRO A 45 -9.17 -11.71 18.68
CA PRO A 45 -10.25 -12.00 17.72
C PRO A 45 -10.34 -10.96 16.56
N LEU A 46 -10.93 -11.36 15.43
CA LEU A 46 -11.31 -10.44 14.34
C LEU A 46 -12.79 -10.64 13.99
N PRO A 47 -13.67 -9.82 14.60
CA PRO A 47 -14.73 -9.16 13.83
C PRO A 47 -14.78 -7.65 14.13
N GLY A 48 -14.94 -6.80 13.11
CA GLY A 48 -15.17 -5.36 13.25
C GLY A 48 -13.99 -4.54 13.81
N ASN A 49 -12.75 -4.96 13.60
CA ASN A 49 -11.59 -4.16 14.02
C ASN A 49 -11.49 -2.88 13.19
N ASP A 50 -12.10 -1.78 13.67
CA ASP A 50 -12.14 -0.47 13.02
C ASP A 50 -10.75 0.01 12.57
N SER A 51 -9.72 -0.30 13.35
CA SER A 51 -8.33 0.07 13.01
C SER A 51 -7.87 -0.67 11.75
N LEU A 52 -8.16 -1.97 11.64
CA LEU A 52 -7.81 -2.77 10.48
C LEU A 52 -8.67 -2.40 9.26
N THR A 53 -9.96 -2.12 9.45
CA THR A 53 -10.84 -1.62 8.38
C THR A 53 -10.32 -0.32 7.80
N ARG A 54 -9.95 0.64 8.67
CA ARG A 54 -9.40 1.94 8.24
C ARG A 54 -8.03 1.78 7.57
N LEU A 55 -7.22 0.85 8.05
CA LEU A 55 -5.94 0.49 7.45
C LEU A 55 -6.14 -0.04 6.02
N ALA A 56 -7.03 -1.02 5.86
CA ALA A 56 -7.38 -1.63 4.59
C ALA A 56 -7.97 -0.60 3.61
N HIS A 57 -8.90 0.25 4.07
CA HIS A 57 -9.46 1.37 3.30
C HIS A 57 -8.37 2.31 2.77
N SER A 58 -7.50 2.78 3.68
CA SER A 58 -6.43 3.71 3.33
C SER A 58 -5.44 3.09 2.34
N LEU A 59 -5.16 1.79 2.51
CA LEU A 59 -4.23 1.06 1.66
C LEU A 59 -4.84 0.82 0.29
N ALA A 60 -6.13 0.47 0.22
CA ALA A 60 -6.87 0.32 -1.03
C ALA A 60 -6.85 1.61 -1.87
N GLY A 61 -7.18 2.75 -1.26
CA GLY A 61 -7.22 4.04 -1.94
C GLY A 61 -5.84 4.53 -2.39
N ALA A 62 -4.83 4.41 -1.51
CA ALA A 62 -3.46 4.82 -1.86
C ALA A 62 -2.86 3.90 -2.94
N ALA A 63 -3.02 2.58 -2.82
CA ALA A 63 -2.57 1.60 -3.82
C ALA A 63 -3.20 1.88 -5.19
N GLY A 64 -4.51 2.12 -5.24
CA GLY A 64 -5.21 2.45 -6.48
C GLY A 64 -4.72 3.74 -7.13
N THR A 65 -4.43 4.77 -6.32
CA THR A 65 -3.90 6.06 -6.81
C THR A 65 -2.52 5.93 -7.44
N PHE A 66 -1.68 5.03 -6.92
CA PHE A 66 -0.31 4.82 -7.40
C PHE A 66 -0.17 3.71 -8.46
N GLY A 67 -1.26 3.01 -8.78
CA GLY A 67 -1.29 1.95 -9.81
C GLY A 67 -1.05 0.53 -9.29
N PHE A 68 -1.06 0.30 -7.98
CA PHE A 68 -0.96 -1.02 -7.37
C PHE A 68 -2.34 -1.69 -7.30
N THR A 69 -2.86 -2.11 -8.44
CA THR A 69 -4.23 -2.64 -8.57
C THR A 69 -4.47 -3.87 -7.71
N GLU A 70 -3.52 -4.81 -7.64
CA GLU A 70 -3.68 -6.03 -6.85
C GLU A 70 -3.70 -5.76 -5.35
N ILE A 71 -2.77 -4.94 -4.85
CA ILE A 71 -2.79 -4.49 -3.45
C ILE A 71 -4.13 -3.81 -3.15
N SER A 72 -4.60 -2.94 -4.06
CA SER A 72 -5.86 -2.23 -3.90
C SER A 72 -7.06 -3.18 -3.80
N ALA A 73 -7.14 -4.15 -4.71
CA ALA A 73 -8.22 -5.15 -4.74
C ALA A 73 -8.22 -6.02 -3.48
N ARG A 74 -7.06 -6.51 -3.04
CA ARG A 74 -6.94 -7.33 -1.82
C ARG A 74 -7.30 -6.54 -0.56
N ALA A 75 -6.87 -5.29 -0.48
CA ALA A 75 -7.20 -4.42 0.65
C ALA A 75 -8.70 -4.11 0.71
N SER A 76 -9.34 -3.83 -0.44
CA SER A 76 -10.79 -3.58 -0.49
C SER A 76 -11.61 -4.84 -0.18
N ALA A 77 -11.15 -6.03 -0.59
CA ALA A 77 -11.77 -7.30 -0.21
C ALA A 77 -11.68 -7.54 1.31
N LEU A 78 -10.51 -7.30 1.92
CA LEU A 78 -10.34 -7.38 3.38
C LEU A 78 -11.23 -6.38 4.11
N GLU A 79 -11.28 -5.13 3.65
CA GLU A 79 -12.15 -4.08 4.20
C GLU A 79 -13.61 -4.53 4.19
N THR A 80 -14.09 -5.05 3.05
CA THR A 80 -15.48 -5.51 2.90
C THR A 80 -15.79 -6.63 3.89
N LEU A 81 -14.93 -7.63 4.00
CA LEU A 81 -15.10 -8.74 4.96
C LEU A 81 -15.13 -8.26 6.42
N LEU A 82 -14.35 -7.22 6.75
CA LEU A 82 -14.34 -6.62 8.08
C LEU A 82 -15.62 -5.83 8.37
N ILE A 83 -16.13 -5.08 7.40
CA ILE A 83 -17.39 -4.31 7.49
C ILE A 83 -18.59 -5.26 7.60
N GLU A 84 -18.62 -6.31 6.78
CA GLU A 84 -19.67 -7.32 6.80
C GLU A 84 -19.57 -8.25 8.03
N GLN A 85 -18.54 -8.08 8.87
CA GLN A 85 -18.26 -8.93 10.03
C GLN A 85 -18.26 -10.42 9.65
N ALA A 86 -17.61 -10.73 8.53
CA ALA A 86 -17.46 -12.10 8.06
C ALA A 86 -16.68 -12.95 9.07
N ASP A 87 -16.74 -14.28 8.89
CA ASP A 87 -16.04 -15.21 9.77
C ASP A 87 -14.55 -14.88 9.87
N GLY A 88 -14.00 -15.01 11.08
CA GLY A 88 -12.58 -14.72 11.34
C GLY A 88 -11.63 -15.50 10.42
N ALA A 89 -12.01 -16.69 9.95
CA ALA A 89 -11.25 -17.46 8.98
C ALA A 89 -11.16 -16.78 7.60
N SER A 90 -12.27 -16.21 7.11
CA SER A 90 -12.33 -15.47 5.84
C SER A 90 -11.53 -14.18 5.92
N VAL A 91 -11.69 -13.44 7.03
CA VAL A 91 -10.89 -12.22 7.31
C VAL A 91 -9.40 -12.57 7.38
N ARG A 92 -9.05 -13.67 8.05
CA ARG A 92 -7.65 -14.12 8.19
C ARG A 92 -7.04 -14.49 6.84
N ALA A 93 -7.78 -15.21 5.99
CA ALA A 93 -7.33 -15.58 4.65
C ALA A 93 -7.14 -14.34 3.75
N ALA A 94 -8.06 -13.37 3.82
CA ALA A 94 -7.93 -12.11 3.08
C ALA A 94 -6.74 -11.27 3.58
N LEU A 95 -6.52 -11.23 4.90
CA LEU A 95 -5.37 -10.56 5.52
C LEU A 95 -4.05 -11.19 5.07
N ASP A 96 -3.96 -12.51 5.08
CA ASP A 96 -2.77 -13.24 4.63
C ASP A 96 -2.48 -12.98 3.14
N GLY A 97 -3.51 -12.99 2.30
CA GLY A 97 -3.40 -12.64 0.89
C GLY A 97 -2.93 -11.19 0.65
N LEU A 98 -3.40 -10.22 1.46
CA LEU A 98 -2.93 -8.84 1.38
C LEU A 98 -1.46 -8.72 1.77
N ILE A 99 -1.05 -9.38 2.85
CA ILE A 99 0.36 -9.42 3.31
C ILE A 99 1.26 -9.96 2.20
N ALA A 100 0.89 -11.10 1.60
CA ALA A 100 1.68 -11.72 0.53
C ALA A 100 1.83 -10.81 -0.71
N GLU A 101 0.78 -10.11 -1.13
CA GLU A 101 0.87 -9.18 -2.26
C GLU A 101 1.73 -7.93 -1.95
N ILE A 102 1.65 -7.42 -0.72
CA ILE A 102 2.52 -6.32 -0.28
C ILE A 102 3.99 -6.78 -0.28
N GLU A 103 4.30 -7.96 0.26
CA GLU A 103 5.65 -8.54 0.24
C GLU A 103 6.18 -8.72 -1.17
N ARG A 104 5.36 -9.26 -2.08
CA ARG A 104 5.71 -9.44 -3.49
C ARG A 104 6.00 -8.13 -4.20
N THR A 105 5.32 -7.05 -3.81
CA THR A 105 5.52 -5.71 -4.40
C THR A 105 6.76 -5.02 -3.84
N LEU A 106 7.17 -5.37 -2.62
CA LEU A 106 8.35 -4.81 -1.95
C LEU A 106 9.65 -5.58 -2.26
N ALA A 107 9.56 -6.82 -2.75
CA ALA A 107 10.67 -7.67 -3.18
C ALA A 107 11.25 -7.25 -4.54
#